data_AF-A0A7K5YDQ7-F1
#
_entry.id   AF-A0A7K5YDQ7-F1
#
_cell.length_a   1.000
_cell.length_b   1.000
_cell.length_c   1.000
_cell.angle_alpha   90.00
_cell.angle_beta   90.00
_cell.angle_gamma   90.00
#
_symmetry.space_group_name_H-M   'P 1'
#
loop_
_entity.id
_entity.type
_entity.pdbx_description
1 polymer ?
#
loop_
_entity_poly.entity_id
_entity_poly.type
_entity_poly.pdbx_seq_one_letter_code
_entity_poly.pdbx_strand_id
1 'polypeptide(L)'
;SQIEKLKQELIDLKQQVREEKKQLADYYAQQVKELEEKFQKKVREIGQIQLELKLIKEFRREKAAMEKELEDLQESMEILNRRHQEVVVRLERRFLEEKANTKRLEDDVEKKQIMMTETTQHEAVLQLNSAGREVFKENACLHSTCAKQLKETMELQKIKQKLEEDKTLLLQEKETSEGLIQKKILQISHQKAQIGDLKRKVEKLEMALCRMSESVRGTQKTQHQTLIENQASMVELKKLQQLLEMKDQEMNRVKKLAQNILNERTEVERFFLDALEHVKQEIISSRKHYKKKAQNAYYRKMMEACAGKAEFPKIKTFKGNINSTNSVYRDLEEAEKCYW
;
A
#
# COMPACT_ATOMS: atom_id res chain seq x y z
N SER A 1 -77.08 -55.43 -231.13
CA SER A 1 -75.62 -55.32 -230.96
C SER A 1 -75.27 -55.46 -229.49
N GLN A 2 -74.39 -56.41 -229.17
CA GLN A 2 -73.95 -56.83 -227.83
C GLN A 2 -72.77 -56.00 -227.27
N ILE A 3 -72.22 -55.08 -228.07
CA ILE A 3 -70.93 -54.43 -227.75
C ILE A 3 -71.11 -53.12 -226.96
N GLU A 4 -72.27 -52.45 -227.08
CA GLU A 4 -72.49 -51.17 -226.39
C GLU A 4 -72.94 -51.33 -224.92
N LYS A 5 -73.64 -52.41 -224.56
CA LYS A 5 -74.02 -52.65 -223.16
C LYS A 5 -72.82 -52.92 -222.25
N LEU A 6 -71.82 -53.66 -222.75
CA LEU A 6 -70.60 -53.97 -221.99
C LEU A 6 -69.70 -52.74 -221.74
N LYS A 7 -69.84 -51.66 -222.52
CA LYS A 7 -69.13 -50.39 -222.26
C LYS A 7 -69.77 -49.58 -221.14
N GLN A 8 -71.09 -49.65 -220.97
CA GLN A 8 -71.79 -48.92 -219.93
C GLN A 8 -71.51 -49.52 -218.54
N GLU A 9 -71.46 -50.86 -218.43
CA GLU A 9 -71.12 -51.56 -217.18
C GLU A 9 -69.70 -51.25 -216.67
N LEU A 10 -68.77 -50.89 -217.55
CA LEU A 10 -67.38 -50.57 -217.17
C LEU A 10 -67.24 -49.13 -216.62
N ILE A 11 -68.15 -48.23 -216.97
CA ILE A 11 -68.15 -46.84 -216.48
C ILE A 11 -68.72 -46.79 -215.06
N ASP A 12 -69.82 -47.49 -214.81
CA ASP A 12 -70.47 -47.50 -213.49
C ASP A 12 -69.55 -48.10 -212.40
N LEU A 13 -68.79 -49.14 -212.74
CA LEU A 13 -67.84 -49.75 -211.81
C LEU A 13 -66.67 -48.81 -211.44
N LYS A 14 -66.26 -47.92 -212.36
CA LYS A 14 -65.21 -46.94 -212.08
C LYS A 14 -65.69 -45.80 -211.16
N GLN A 15 -66.97 -45.47 -211.20
CA GLN A 15 -67.54 -44.44 -210.31
C GLN A 15 -67.61 -44.96 -208.88
N GLN A 16 -68.08 -46.20 -208.69
CA GLN A 16 -68.24 -46.82 -207.37
C GLN A 16 -66.91 -46.93 -206.59
N VAL A 17 -65.82 -47.27 -207.28
CA VAL A 17 -64.48 -47.35 -206.67
C VAL A 17 -63.97 -45.98 -206.20
N ARG A 18 -64.39 -44.88 -206.82
CA ARG A 18 -63.99 -43.52 -206.39
C ARG A 18 -64.71 -43.08 -205.12
N GLU A 19 -66.01 -43.38 -205.00
CA GLU A 19 -66.79 -43.09 -203.80
C GLU A 19 -66.21 -43.84 -202.58
N GLU A 20 -65.90 -45.14 -202.73
CA GLU A 20 -65.33 -45.96 -201.65
C GLU A 20 -63.96 -45.46 -201.22
N LYS A 21 -63.13 -45.02 -202.16
CA LYS A 21 -61.79 -44.48 -201.85
C LYS A 21 -61.87 -43.16 -201.07
N LYS A 22 -62.91 -42.35 -201.29
CA LYS A 22 -63.12 -41.09 -200.58
C LYS A 22 -63.63 -41.32 -199.15
N GLN A 23 -64.59 -42.22 -198.96
CA GLN A 23 -65.09 -42.59 -197.63
C GLN A 23 -63.98 -43.17 -196.74
N LEU A 24 -63.08 -43.96 -197.31
CA LEU A 24 -61.96 -44.53 -196.57
C LEU A 24 -60.97 -43.45 -196.10
N ALA A 25 -60.74 -42.40 -196.91
CA ALA A 25 -59.84 -41.31 -196.54
C ALA A 25 -60.39 -40.45 -195.40
N ASP A 26 -61.69 -40.14 -195.42
CA ASP A 26 -62.34 -39.35 -194.36
C ASP A 26 -62.37 -40.10 -193.01
N TYR A 27 -62.56 -41.43 -193.04
CA TYR A 27 -62.52 -42.28 -191.86
C TYR A 27 -61.16 -42.23 -191.13
N TYR A 28 -60.05 -42.31 -191.88
CA TYR A 28 -58.72 -42.25 -191.28
C TYR A 28 -58.35 -40.85 -190.79
N ALA A 29 -58.82 -39.78 -191.44
CA ALA A 29 -58.58 -38.41 -190.97
C ALA A 29 -59.27 -38.13 -189.62
N GLN A 30 -60.48 -38.65 -189.40
CA GLN A 30 -61.20 -38.51 -188.14
C GLN A 30 -60.49 -39.22 -186.97
N GLN A 31 -59.96 -40.44 -187.22
CA GLN A 31 -59.19 -41.18 -186.20
C GLN A 31 -57.91 -40.46 -185.78
N VAL A 32 -57.19 -39.84 -186.73
CA VAL A 32 -55.97 -39.08 -186.42
C VAL A 32 -56.28 -37.91 -185.50
N LYS A 33 -57.35 -37.16 -185.78
CA LYS A 33 -57.75 -35.99 -184.98
C LYS A 33 -58.16 -36.37 -183.55
N GLU A 34 -58.91 -37.46 -183.37
CA GLU A 34 -59.25 -37.98 -182.04
C GLU A 34 -58.01 -38.40 -181.23
N LEU A 35 -57.01 -39.01 -181.88
CA LEU A 35 -55.78 -39.42 -181.22
C LEU A 35 -54.93 -38.20 -180.79
N GLU A 36 -54.88 -37.15 -181.60
CA GLU A 36 -54.18 -35.91 -181.26
C GLU A 36 -54.81 -35.19 -180.05
N GLU A 37 -56.14 -35.11 -179.98
CA GLU A 37 -56.82 -34.52 -178.81
C GLU A 37 -56.60 -35.35 -177.53
N LYS A 38 -56.63 -36.68 -177.64
CA LYS A 38 -56.31 -37.59 -176.52
C LYS A 38 -54.86 -37.42 -176.07
N PHE A 39 -53.92 -37.25 -177.00
CA PHE A 39 -52.50 -37.04 -176.68
C PHE A 39 -52.28 -35.70 -175.98
N GLN A 40 -52.83 -34.60 -176.50
CA GLN A 40 -52.77 -33.27 -175.89
C GLN A 40 -53.36 -33.25 -174.47
N LYS A 41 -54.46 -33.98 -174.22
CA LYS A 41 -55.04 -34.12 -172.88
C LYS A 41 -54.09 -34.86 -171.93
N LYS A 42 -53.46 -35.95 -172.38
CA LYS A 42 -52.48 -36.70 -171.60
C LYS A 42 -51.23 -35.88 -171.27
N VAL A 43 -50.74 -35.04 -172.19
CA VAL A 43 -49.60 -34.15 -171.93
C VAL A 43 -49.90 -33.14 -170.82
N ARG A 44 -51.10 -32.55 -170.80
CA ARG A 44 -51.52 -31.64 -169.71
C ARG A 44 -51.64 -32.35 -168.36
N GLU A 45 -52.22 -33.55 -168.34
CA GLU A 45 -52.32 -34.38 -167.11
C GLU A 45 -50.92 -34.70 -166.55
N ILE A 46 -49.97 -35.10 -167.39
CA ILE A 46 -48.58 -35.39 -166.96
C ILE A 46 -47.89 -34.12 -166.40
N GLY A 47 -48.13 -32.95 -167.00
CA GLY A 47 -47.61 -31.68 -166.50
C GLY A 47 -48.10 -31.33 -165.09
N GLN A 48 -49.39 -31.55 -164.80
CA GLN A 48 -49.95 -31.34 -163.45
C GLN A 48 -49.38 -32.33 -162.43
N ILE A 49 -49.28 -33.62 -162.79
CA ILE A 49 -48.70 -34.64 -161.90
C ILE A 49 -47.24 -34.31 -161.56
N GLN A 50 -46.44 -33.82 -162.51
CA GLN A 50 -45.05 -33.44 -162.23
C GLN A 50 -44.93 -32.26 -161.26
N LEU A 51 -45.86 -31.30 -161.30
CA LEU A 51 -45.92 -30.16 -160.39
C LEU A 51 -46.32 -30.58 -158.97
N GLU A 52 -47.35 -31.41 -158.84
CA GLU A 52 -47.76 -32.00 -157.55
C GLU A 52 -46.64 -32.84 -156.93
N LEU A 53 -45.91 -33.60 -157.75
CA LEU A 53 -44.80 -34.44 -157.28
C LEU A 53 -43.61 -33.59 -156.77
N LYS A 54 -43.40 -32.38 -157.31
CA LYS A 54 -42.43 -31.40 -156.76
C LYS A 54 -42.90 -30.88 -155.40
N LEU A 55 -44.16 -30.44 -155.28
CA LEU A 55 -44.73 -29.95 -154.02
C LEU A 55 -44.69 -31.01 -152.92
N ILE A 56 -45.02 -32.27 -153.24
CA ILE A 56 -44.95 -33.38 -152.29
C ILE A 56 -43.50 -33.65 -151.85
N LYS A 57 -42.52 -33.52 -152.74
CA LYS A 57 -41.10 -33.68 -152.38
C LYS A 57 -40.62 -32.57 -151.45
N GLU A 58 -41.04 -31.32 -151.67
CA GLU A 58 -40.70 -30.20 -150.78
C GLU A 58 -41.38 -30.34 -149.41
N PHE A 59 -42.68 -30.64 -149.38
CA PHE A 59 -43.40 -30.92 -148.13
C PHE A 59 -42.78 -32.07 -147.32
N ARG A 60 -42.34 -33.15 -147.99
CA ARG A 60 -41.64 -34.25 -147.33
C ARG A 60 -40.28 -33.84 -146.74
N ARG A 61 -39.55 -32.93 -147.38
CA ARG A 61 -38.29 -32.39 -146.82
C ARG A 61 -38.56 -31.49 -145.61
N GLU A 62 -39.50 -30.56 -145.71
CA GLU A 62 -39.84 -29.67 -144.60
C GLU A 62 -40.40 -30.45 -143.41
N LYS A 63 -41.28 -31.43 -143.67
CA LYS A 63 -41.80 -32.32 -142.63
C LYS A 63 -40.68 -33.08 -141.91
N ALA A 64 -39.71 -33.63 -142.64
CA ALA A 64 -38.57 -34.33 -142.03
C ALA A 64 -37.65 -33.38 -141.23
N ALA A 65 -37.46 -32.14 -141.68
CA ALA A 65 -36.69 -31.14 -140.95
C ALA A 65 -37.38 -30.73 -139.64
N MET A 66 -38.69 -30.47 -139.68
CA MET A 66 -39.49 -30.12 -138.51
C MET A 66 -39.62 -31.29 -137.52
N GLU A 67 -39.81 -32.52 -138.00
CA GLU A 67 -39.81 -33.73 -137.16
C GLU A 67 -38.46 -33.89 -136.43
N LYS A 68 -37.35 -33.66 -137.13
CA LYS A 68 -36.02 -33.68 -136.52
C LYS A 68 -35.82 -32.57 -135.47
N GLU A 69 -36.24 -31.34 -135.75
CA GLU A 69 -36.16 -30.24 -134.77
C GLU A 69 -37.00 -30.52 -133.51
N LEU A 70 -38.17 -31.16 -133.67
CA LEU A 70 -39.02 -31.59 -132.56
C LEU A 70 -38.35 -32.68 -131.72
N GLU A 71 -37.68 -33.63 -132.38
CA GLU A 71 -36.93 -34.71 -131.73
C GLU A 71 -35.72 -34.16 -130.96
N ASP A 72 -34.95 -33.25 -131.57
CA ASP A 72 -33.79 -32.58 -130.94
C ASP A 72 -34.24 -31.71 -129.74
N LEU A 73 -35.37 -31.00 -129.85
CA LEU A 73 -35.95 -30.22 -128.75
C LEU A 73 -36.43 -31.12 -127.60
N GLN A 74 -37.09 -32.23 -127.91
CA GLN A 74 -37.52 -33.21 -126.91
C GLN A 74 -36.32 -33.80 -126.17
N GLU A 75 -35.28 -34.24 -126.89
CA GLU A 75 -34.06 -34.78 -126.31
C GLU A 75 -33.35 -33.72 -125.42
N SER A 76 -33.27 -32.47 -125.89
CA SER A 76 -32.68 -31.38 -125.09
C SER A 76 -33.47 -31.10 -123.80
N MET A 77 -34.80 -31.16 -123.86
CA MET A 77 -35.67 -30.95 -122.71
C MET A 77 -35.54 -32.10 -121.70
N GLU A 78 -35.45 -33.35 -122.17
CA GLU A 78 -35.21 -34.52 -121.32
C GLU A 78 -33.84 -34.44 -120.63
N ILE A 79 -32.78 -34.07 -121.35
CA ILE A 79 -31.44 -33.88 -120.78
C ILE A 79 -31.44 -32.75 -119.75
N LEU A 80 -32.10 -31.62 -120.04
CA LEU A 80 -32.18 -30.50 -119.11
C LEU A 80 -32.98 -30.87 -117.85
N ASN A 81 -34.11 -31.54 -118.02
CA ASN A 81 -34.96 -31.98 -116.92
C ASN A 81 -34.24 -32.99 -116.03
N ARG A 82 -33.52 -33.94 -116.65
CA ARG A 82 -32.65 -34.89 -115.93
C ARG A 82 -31.55 -34.16 -115.15
N ARG A 83 -30.84 -33.21 -115.76
CA ARG A 83 -29.81 -32.41 -115.08
C ARG A 83 -30.40 -31.58 -113.94
N HIS A 84 -31.57 -30.99 -114.12
CA HIS A 84 -32.27 -30.25 -113.07
C HIS A 84 -32.63 -31.17 -111.90
N GLN A 85 -33.20 -32.34 -112.18
CA GLN A 85 -33.53 -33.34 -111.18
C GLN A 85 -32.28 -33.79 -110.40
N GLU A 86 -31.16 -34.04 -111.08
CA GLU A 86 -29.88 -34.39 -110.45
C GLU A 86 -29.35 -33.25 -109.54
N VAL A 87 -29.52 -31.98 -109.94
CA VAL A 87 -29.17 -30.83 -109.11
C VAL A 87 -30.05 -30.75 -107.87
N VAL A 88 -31.38 -30.94 -108.02
CA VAL A 88 -32.35 -30.91 -106.92
C VAL A 88 -32.03 -32.00 -105.91
N VAL A 89 -31.88 -33.26 -106.34
CA VAL A 89 -31.55 -34.38 -105.44
C VAL A 89 -30.24 -34.14 -104.70
N ARG A 90 -29.24 -33.55 -105.37
CA ARG A 90 -27.97 -33.21 -104.74
C ARG A 90 -28.12 -32.09 -103.69
N LEU A 91 -28.92 -31.07 -103.96
CA LEU A 91 -29.19 -29.98 -103.02
C LEU A 91 -30.01 -30.48 -101.82
N GLU A 92 -31.02 -31.31 -102.04
CA GLU A 92 -31.79 -31.96 -100.97
C GLU A 92 -30.91 -32.83 -100.08
N ARG A 93 -30.01 -33.62 -100.69
CA ARG A 93 -29.04 -34.42 -99.93
C ARG A 93 -28.13 -33.52 -99.07
N ARG A 94 -27.56 -32.47 -99.66
CA ARG A 94 -26.72 -31.51 -98.90
C ARG A 94 -27.50 -30.84 -97.77
N PHE A 95 -28.74 -30.45 -98.01
CA PHE A 95 -29.58 -29.83 -96.99
C PHE A 95 -29.88 -30.80 -95.84
N LEU A 96 -30.17 -32.07 -96.13
CA LEU A 96 -30.39 -33.09 -95.10
C LEU A 96 -29.11 -33.41 -94.32
N GLU A 97 -27.96 -33.49 -95.00
CA GLU A 97 -26.65 -33.67 -94.36
C GLU A 97 -26.28 -32.47 -93.47
N GLU A 98 -26.48 -31.25 -93.96
CA GLU A 98 -26.23 -30.02 -93.20
C GLU A 98 -27.14 -29.93 -91.99
N LYS A 99 -28.45 -30.17 -92.15
CA LYS A 99 -29.42 -30.24 -91.05
C LYS A 99 -29.04 -31.29 -90.00
N ALA A 100 -28.57 -32.46 -90.43
CA ALA A 100 -28.09 -33.50 -89.53
C ALA A 100 -26.80 -33.09 -88.79
N ASN A 101 -25.87 -32.41 -89.47
CA ASN A 101 -24.65 -31.88 -88.87
C ASN A 101 -24.93 -30.75 -87.87
N THR A 102 -25.83 -29.81 -88.21
CA THR A 102 -26.25 -28.73 -87.29
C THR A 102 -26.85 -29.32 -86.03
N LYS A 103 -27.74 -30.32 -86.15
CA LYS A 103 -28.33 -30.97 -84.98
C LYS A 103 -27.32 -31.71 -84.11
N ARG A 104 -26.33 -32.38 -84.71
CA ARG A 104 -25.22 -32.99 -83.94
C ARG A 104 -24.42 -31.94 -83.17
N LEU A 105 -24.17 -30.78 -83.79
CA LEU A 105 -23.48 -29.68 -83.13
C LEU A 105 -24.30 -29.09 -81.97
N GLU A 106 -25.61 -28.92 -82.15
CA GLU A 106 -26.53 -28.50 -81.09
C GLU A 106 -26.53 -29.49 -79.92
N ASP A 107 -26.68 -30.78 -80.19
CA ASP A 107 -26.64 -31.83 -79.17
C ASP A 107 -25.28 -31.86 -78.43
N ASP A 108 -24.16 -31.64 -79.14
CA ASP A 108 -22.82 -31.58 -78.54
C ASP A 108 -22.62 -30.32 -77.69
N VAL A 109 -23.17 -29.18 -78.10
CA VAL A 109 -23.16 -27.94 -77.32
C VAL A 109 -24.04 -28.10 -76.07
N GLU A 110 -25.23 -28.68 -76.19
CA GLU A 110 -26.14 -28.93 -75.08
C GLU A 110 -25.50 -29.89 -74.06
N LYS A 111 -24.90 -31.00 -74.51
CA LYS A 111 -24.16 -31.92 -73.63
C LYS A 111 -23.01 -31.22 -72.91
N LYS A 112 -22.22 -30.39 -73.62
CA LYS A 112 -21.14 -29.62 -73.00
C LYS A 112 -21.66 -28.62 -71.98
N GLN A 113 -22.78 -27.95 -72.27
CA GLN A 113 -23.42 -27.02 -71.36
C GLN A 113 -23.90 -27.73 -70.10
N ILE A 114 -24.57 -28.88 -70.24
CA ILE A 114 -25.02 -29.71 -69.11
C ILE A 114 -23.81 -30.13 -68.26
N MET A 115 -22.77 -30.71 -68.86
CA MET A 115 -21.57 -31.11 -68.12
C MET A 115 -20.92 -29.94 -67.39
N MET A 116 -20.77 -28.78 -68.04
CA MET A 116 -20.22 -27.59 -67.38
C MET A 116 -21.11 -27.11 -66.23
N THR A 117 -22.43 -27.15 -66.37
CA THR A 117 -23.34 -26.76 -65.29
C THR A 117 -23.28 -27.75 -64.12
N GLU A 118 -23.18 -29.05 -64.38
CA GLU A 118 -23.03 -30.06 -63.34
C GLU A 118 -21.69 -29.95 -62.63
N THR A 119 -20.58 -29.72 -63.34
CA THR A 119 -19.26 -29.54 -62.72
C THR A 119 -19.21 -28.28 -61.88
N THR A 120 -19.72 -27.15 -62.39
CA THR A 120 -19.75 -25.89 -61.63
C THR A 120 -20.65 -25.97 -60.40
N GLN A 121 -21.81 -26.63 -60.49
CA GLN A 121 -22.68 -26.88 -59.34
C GLN A 121 -22.00 -27.79 -58.31
N HIS A 122 -21.36 -28.88 -58.76
CA HIS A 122 -20.66 -29.80 -57.89
C HIS A 122 -19.50 -29.09 -57.16
N GLU A 123 -18.70 -28.31 -57.88
CA GLU A 123 -17.61 -27.51 -57.31
C GLU A 123 -18.15 -26.48 -56.30
N ALA A 124 -19.24 -25.79 -56.60
CA ALA A 124 -19.87 -24.85 -55.66
C ALA A 124 -20.35 -25.57 -54.38
N VAL A 125 -20.95 -26.76 -54.49
CA VAL A 125 -21.35 -27.56 -53.33
C VAL A 125 -20.13 -28.01 -52.52
N LEU A 126 -19.05 -28.43 -53.17
CA LEU A 126 -17.81 -28.81 -52.47
C LEU A 126 -17.19 -27.62 -51.73
N GLN A 127 -17.15 -26.44 -52.35
CA GLN A 127 -16.65 -25.20 -51.72
C GLN A 127 -17.52 -24.77 -50.54
N LEU A 128 -18.84 -24.81 -50.68
CA LEU A 128 -19.76 -24.53 -49.58
C LEU A 128 -19.58 -25.53 -48.43
N ASN A 129 -19.41 -26.82 -48.74
CA ASN A 129 -19.15 -27.84 -47.73
C ASN A 129 -17.78 -27.65 -47.04
N SER A 130 -16.73 -27.25 -47.76
CA SER A 130 -15.43 -26.94 -47.14
C SER A 130 -15.51 -25.71 -46.25
N ALA A 131 -16.13 -24.63 -46.74
CA ALA A 131 -16.33 -23.41 -45.97
C ALA A 131 -17.17 -23.67 -44.71
N GLY A 132 -18.26 -24.43 -44.82
CA GLY A 132 -19.08 -24.84 -43.68
C GLY A 132 -18.28 -25.62 -42.63
N ARG A 133 -17.44 -26.58 -43.05
CA ARG A 133 -16.55 -27.32 -42.13
C ARG A 133 -15.54 -26.41 -41.43
N GLU A 134 -14.98 -25.41 -42.12
CA GLU A 134 -14.06 -24.45 -41.51
C GLU A 134 -14.76 -23.59 -40.47
N VAL A 135 -15.95 -23.07 -40.77
CA VAL A 135 -16.77 -22.31 -39.81
C VAL A 135 -17.12 -23.16 -38.58
N PHE A 136 -17.47 -24.45 -38.75
CA PHE A 136 -17.71 -25.34 -37.60
C PHE A 136 -16.46 -25.58 -36.75
N LYS A 137 -15.29 -25.76 -37.38
CA LYS A 137 -14.01 -25.90 -36.65
C LYS A 137 -13.67 -24.64 -35.88
N GLU A 138 -13.83 -23.48 -36.49
CA GLU A 138 -13.60 -22.19 -35.85
C GLU A 138 -14.56 -21.98 -34.68
N ASN A 139 -15.84 -22.26 -34.86
CA ASN A 139 -16.84 -22.16 -33.79
C ASN A 139 -16.51 -23.09 -32.61
N ALA A 140 -16.13 -24.34 -32.88
CA ALA A 140 -15.67 -25.26 -31.82
C ALA A 140 -14.40 -24.75 -31.10
N CYS A 141 -13.46 -24.16 -31.83
CA CYS A 141 -12.25 -23.55 -31.27
C CYS A 141 -12.57 -22.32 -30.41
N LEU A 142 -13.48 -21.45 -30.87
CA LEU A 142 -13.96 -20.28 -30.14
C LEU A 142 -14.67 -20.69 -28.85
N HIS A 143 -15.55 -21.70 -28.90
CA HIS A 143 -16.18 -22.24 -27.70
C HIS A 143 -15.17 -22.78 -26.69
N SER A 144 -14.17 -23.54 -27.14
CA SER A 144 -13.10 -24.04 -26.26
C SER A 144 -12.29 -22.89 -25.63
N THR A 145 -11.96 -21.87 -26.41
CA THR A 145 -11.25 -20.68 -25.94
C THR A 145 -12.08 -19.90 -24.92
N CYS A 146 -13.37 -19.69 -25.21
CA CYS A 146 -14.30 -19.01 -24.32
C CYS A 146 -14.46 -19.76 -22.99
N ALA A 147 -14.56 -21.10 -23.03
CA ALA A 147 -14.63 -21.92 -21.81
C ALA A 147 -13.37 -21.80 -20.94
N LYS A 148 -12.18 -21.76 -21.55
CA LYS A 148 -10.92 -21.53 -20.83
C LYS A 148 -10.87 -20.15 -20.18
N GLN A 149 -11.21 -19.10 -20.95
CA GLN A 149 -11.26 -17.72 -20.45
C GLN A 149 -12.27 -17.56 -19.30
N LEU A 150 -13.43 -18.22 -19.39
CA LEU A 150 -14.41 -18.23 -18.31
C LEU A 150 -13.85 -18.88 -17.05
N LYS A 151 -13.15 -20.01 -17.17
CA LYS A 151 -12.51 -20.67 -16.03
C LYS A 151 -11.43 -19.79 -15.39
N GLU A 152 -10.57 -19.16 -16.18
CA GLU A 152 -9.52 -18.26 -15.70
C GLU A 152 -10.09 -17.04 -14.98
N THR A 153 -11.12 -16.41 -15.55
CA THR A 153 -11.79 -15.27 -14.92
C THR A 153 -12.47 -15.65 -13.60
N MET A 154 -13.09 -16.83 -13.52
CA MET A 154 -13.65 -17.34 -12.25
C MET A 154 -12.57 -17.56 -11.19
N GLU A 155 -11.43 -18.15 -11.55
CA GLU A 155 -10.32 -18.35 -10.59
C GLU A 155 -9.70 -17.01 -10.15
N LEU A 156 -9.50 -16.07 -11.07
CA LEU A 156 -9.05 -14.71 -10.74
C LEU A 156 -10.03 -14.00 -9.81
N GLN A 157 -11.34 -14.17 -10.01
CA GLN A 157 -12.35 -13.59 -9.13
C GLN A 157 -12.31 -14.20 -7.72
N LYS A 158 -12.10 -15.51 -7.59
CA LYS A 158 -11.89 -16.16 -6.29
C LYS A 158 -10.63 -15.65 -5.58
N ILE A 159 -9.53 -15.50 -6.32
CA ILE A 159 -8.28 -14.97 -5.76
C ILE A 159 -8.45 -13.53 -5.32
N LYS A 160 -9.12 -12.70 -6.13
CA LYS A 160 -9.43 -11.31 -5.78
C LYS A 160 -10.24 -11.24 -4.49
N GLN A 161 -11.28 -12.06 -4.35
CA GLN A 161 -12.11 -12.08 -3.16
C GLN A 161 -11.30 -12.47 -1.91
N LYS A 162 -10.46 -13.51 -2.00
CA LYS A 162 -9.57 -13.90 -0.90
C LYS A 162 -8.59 -12.78 -0.51
N LEU A 163 -7.99 -12.11 -1.51
CA LEU A 163 -7.11 -10.97 -1.26
C LEU A 163 -7.83 -9.79 -0.60
N GLU A 164 -9.10 -9.55 -0.95
CA GLU A 164 -9.93 -8.53 -0.29
C GLU A 164 -10.23 -8.92 1.17
N GLU A 165 -10.59 -10.18 1.43
CA GLU A 165 -10.78 -10.71 2.79
C GLU A 165 -9.50 -10.59 3.63
N ASP A 166 -8.36 -11.06 3.12
CA ASP A 166 -7.05 -10.95 3.80
C ASP A 166 -6.68 -9.49 4.08
N LYS A 167 -6.92 -8.59 3.12
CA LYS A 167 -6.69 -7.16 3.31
C LYS A 167 -7.52 -6.60 4.45
N THR A 168 -8.79 -6.99 4.58
CA THR A 168 -9.63 -6.53 5.68
C THR A 168 -9.14 -7.05 7.04
N LEU A 169 -8.72 -8.32 7.12
CA LEU A 169 -8.18 -8.92 8.34
C LEU A 169 -6.87 -8.23 8.77
N LEU A 170 -5.94 -8.03 7.83
CA LEU A 170 -4.68 -7.34 8.10
C LEU A 170 -4.90 -5.90 8.57
N LEU A 171 -5.92 -5.23 8.04
CA LEU A 171 -6.26 -3.86 8.45
C LEU A 171 -6.79 -3.83 9.90
N GLN A 172 -7.65 -4.77 10.28
CA GLN A 172 -8.13 -4.93 11.65
C GLN A 172 -7.00 -5.30 12.64
N GLU A 173 -6.09 -6.20 12.24
CA GLU A 173 -4.93 -6.57 13.05
C GLU A 173 -4.01 -5.35 13.27
N LYS A 174 -3.76 -4.58 12.20
CA LYS A 174 -2.98 -3.34 12.27
C LYS A 174 -3.60 -2.34 13.24
N GLU A 175 -4.88 -2.04 13.11
CA GLU A 175 -5.59 -1.10 14.00
C GLU A 175 -5.53 -1.56 15.46
N THR A 176 -5.71 -2.86 15.70
CA THR A 176 -5.63 -3.45 17.05
C THR A 176 -4.22 -3.32 17.63
N SER A 177 -3.19 -3.64 16.83
CA SER A 177 -1.79 -3.53 17.23
C SER A 177 -1.38 -2.09 17.52
N GLU A 178 -1.75 -1.14 16.65
CA GLU A 178 -1.51 0.29 16.86
C GLU A 178 -2.18 0.80 18.14
N GLY A 179 -3.43 0.41 18.40
CA GLY A 179 -4.13 0.74 19.64
C GLY A 179 -3.44 0.18 20.90
N LEU A 180 -2.91 -1.05 20.84
CA LEU A 180 -2.13 -1.64 21.94
C LEU A 180 -0.80 -0.92 22.15
N ILE A 181 -0.10 -0.54 21.08
CA ILE A 181 1.15 0.22 21.15
C ILE A 181 0.90 1.57 21.80
N GLN A 182 -0.14 2.31 21.39
CA GLN A 182 -0.50 3.59 22.00
C GLN A 182 -0.80 3.46 23.50
N LYS A 183 -1.56 2.43 23.91
CA LYS A 183 -1.83 2.15 25.33
C LYS A 183 -0.54 1.89 26.11
N LYS A 184 0.39 1.09 25.57
CA LYS A 184 1.68 0.82 26.21
C LYS A 184 2.54 2.08 26.32
N ILE A 185 2.55 2.94 25.30
CA ILE A 185 3.27 4.22 25.34
C ILE A 185 2.73 5.10 26.48
N LEU A 186 1.40 5.22 26.63
CA LEU A 186 0.78 5.97 27.72
C LEU A 186 1.15 5.38 29.09
N GLN A 187 1.12 4.06 29.24
CA GLN A 187 1.49 3.38 30.47
C GLN A 187 2.97 3.63 30.83
N ILE A 188 3.89 3.52 29.86
CA ILE A 188 5.31 3.81 30.06
C ILE A 188 5.53 5.27 30.44
N SER A 189 4.84 6.21 29.78
CA SER A 189 4.90 7.63 30.11
C SER A 189 4.49 7.88 31.56
N HIS A 190 3.39 7.28 32.01
CA HIS A 190 2.91 7.38 33.38
C HIS A 190 3.91 6.79 34.39
N GLN A 191 4.44 5.59 34.13
CA GLN A 191 5.47 4.97 34.98
C GLN A 191 6.74 5.82 35.06
N LYS A 192 7.17 6.41 33.94
CA LYS A 192 8.34 7.29 33.89
C LYS A 192 8.13 8.55 34.74
N ALA A 193 6.93 9.13 34.73
CA ALA A 193 6.58 10.24 35.60
C ALA A 193 6.64 9.85 37.09
N GLN A 194 6.03 8.71 37.46
CA GLN A 194 6.07 8.18 38.82
C GLN A 194 7.50 7.91 39.31
N ILE A 195 8.35 7.32 38.46
CA ILE A 195 9.78 7.11 38.76
C ILE A 195 10.47 8.45 39.01
N GLY A 196 10.17 9.47 38.21
CA GLY A 196 10.70 10.83 38.40
C GLY A 196 10.29 11.44 39.74
N ASP A 197 9.03 11.29 40.15
CA ASP A 197 8.54 11.75 41.46
C ASP A 197 9.23 11.02 42.61
N LEU A 198 9.37 9.69 42.52
CA LEU A 198 10.04 8.88 43.52
C LEU A 198 11.53 9.24 43.64
N LYS A 199 12.24 9.44 42.52
CA LYS A 199 13.64 9.91 42.53
C LYS A 199 13.79 11.24 43.25
N ARG A 200 12.95 12.22 42.94
CA ARG A 200 12.93 13.52 43.64
C ARG A 200 12.67 13.37 45.14
N LYS A 201 11.82 12.42 45.54
CA LYS A 201 11.55 12.15 46.96
C LYS A 201 12.77 11.52 47.66
N VAL A 202 13.44 10.58 47.01
CA VAL A 202 14.68 9.97 47.51
C VAL A 202 15.76 11.02 47.69
N GLU A 203 16.01 11.86 46.67
CA GLU A 203 16.99 12.96 46.76
C GLU A 203 16.71 13.90 47.94
N LYS A 204 15.44 14.26 48.17
CA LYS A 204 15.04 15.08 49.33
C LYS A 204 15.33 14.39 50.67
N LEU A 205 15.06 13.09 50.77
CA LEU A 205 15.33 12.31 51.98
C LEU A 205 16.84 12.14 52.23
N GLU A 206 17.61 11.89 51.19
CA GLU A 206 19.08 11.80 51.26
C GLU A 206 19.68 13.12 51.73
N MET A 207 19.25 14.26 51.16
CA MET A 207 19.69 15.58 51.64
C MET A 207 19.32 15.82 53.11
N ALA A 208 18.13 15.41 53.54
CA ALA A 208 17.72 15.55 54.94
C ALA A 208 18.59 14.69 55.87
N LEU A 209 18.87 13.44 55.48
CA LEU A 209 19.75 12.54 56.22
C LEU A 209 21.19 13.07 56.31
N CYS A 210 21.74 13.63 55.22
CA CYS A 210 23.05 14.28 55.25
C CYS A 210 23.09 15.42 56.27
N ARG A 211 22.11 16.33 56.24
CA ARG A 211 22.00 17.44 57.20
C ARG A 211 21.86 16.95 58.64
N MET A 212 21.05 15.91 58.87
CA MET A 212 20.92 15.30 60.20
C MET A 212 22.25 14.70 60.67
N SER A 213 22.95 13.96 59.81
CA SER A 213 24.26 13.36 60.11
C SER A 213 25.31 14.41 60.46
N GLU A 214 25.35 15.53 59.72
CA GLU A 214 26.21 16.68 60.00
C GLU A 214 25.87 17.32 61.35
N SER A 215 24.59 17.53 61.64
CA SER A 215 24.13 18.06 62.92
C SER A 215 24.51 17.15 64.09
N VAL A 216 24.30 15.84 63.98
CA VAL A 216 24.67 14.87 65.03
C VAL A 216 26.18 14.91 65.27
N ARG A 217 26.99 14.89 64.20
CA ARG A 217 28.45 15.02 64.31
C ARG A 217 28.86 16.32 64.99
N GLY A 218 28.20 17.44 64.65
CA GLY A 218 28.40 18.73 65.29
C GLY A 218 28.12 18.67 66.79
N THR A 219 26.96 18.15 67.18
CA THR A 219 26.58 18.00 68.60
C THR A 219 27.54 17.09 69.37
N GLN A 220 28.02 16.01 68.76
CA GLN A 220 28.95 15.08 69.40
C GLN A 220 30.31 15.73 69.64
N LYS A 221 30.81 16.52 68.68
CA LYS A 221 32.04 17.32 68.87
C LYS A 221 31.88 18.32 70.01
N THR A 222 30.78 19.06 70.05
CA THR A 222 30.50 20.00 71.14
C THR A 222 30.40 19.29 72.49
N GLN A 223 29.68 18.17 72.57
CA GLN A 223 29.60 17.38 73.81
C GLN A 223 30.98 16.89 74.27
N HIS A 224 31.80 16.38 73.36
CA HIS A 224 33.16 15.96 73.68
C HIS A 224 34.02 17.11 74.20
N GLN A 225 33.92 18.28 73.57
CA GLN A 225 34.62 19.49 74.03
C GLN A 225 34.17 19.91 75.44
N THR A 226 32.86 19.96 75.69
CA THR A 226 32.33 20.29 77.02
C THR A 226 32.74 19.27 78.09
N LEU A 227 32.89 17.99 77.73
CA LEU A 227 33.38 16.96 78.65
C LEU A 227 34.84 17.21 79.05
N ILE A 228 35.70 17.56 78.10
CA ILE A 228 37.11 17.90 78.36
C ILE A 228 37.19 19.15 79.26
N GLU A 229 36.42 20.19 78.96
CA GLU A 229 36.38 21.43 79.76
C GLU A 229 35.87 21.18 81.18
N ASN A 230 34.84 20.34 81.34
CA ASN A 230 34.36 19.93 82.65
C ASN A 230 35.42 19.14 83.42
N GLN A 231 36.15 18.24 82.77
CA GLN A 231 37.26 17.52 83.41
C GLN A 231 38.37 18.46 83.88
N ALA A 232 38.75 19.44 83.04
CA ALA A 232 39.72 20.47 83.41
C ALA A 232 39.23 21.30 84.61
N SER A 233 37.98 21.75 84.57
CA SER A 233 37.33 22.49 85.66
C SER A 233 37.28 21.69 86.97
N MET A 234 36.99 20.38 86.89
CA MET A 234 37.01 19.48 88.05
C MET A 234 38.40 19.33 88.67
N VAL A 235 39.46 19.31 87.86
CA VAL A 235 40.85 19.29 88.36
C VAL A 235 41.18 20.60 89.07
N GLU A 236 40.77 21.73 88.52
CA GLU A 236 40.96 23.05 89.15
C GLU A 236 40.17 23.17 90.46
N LEU A 237 38.91 22.74 90.50
CA LEU A 237 38.10 22.71 91.71
C LEU A 237 38.76 21.88 92.81
N LYS A 238 39.31 20.70 92.49
CA LYS A 238 40.05 19.88 93.46
C LYS A 238 41.27 20.61 94.02
N LYS A 239 42.04 21.31 93.18
CA LYS A 239 43.19 22.11 93.64
C LYS A 239 42.75 23.25 94.55
N LEU A 240 41.68 23.97 94.19
CA LEU A 240 41.13 25.05 95.00
C LEU A 240 40.61 24.53 96.34
N GLN A 241 39.95 23.37 96.36
CA GLN A 241 39.47 22.73 97.59
C GLN A 241 40.62 22.36 98.53
N GLN A 242 41.71 21.78 98.01
CA GLN A 242 42.91 21.49 98.80
C GLN A 242 43.55 22.77 99.37
N LEU A 243 43.60 23.84 98.56
CA LEU A 243 44.13 25.13 99.01
C LEU A 243 43.28 25.74 100.12
N LEU A 244 41.94 25.64 100.00
CA LEU A 244 41.02 26.09 101.03
C LEU A 244 41.21 25.31 102.34
N GLU A 245 41.34 23.98 102.28
CA GLU A 245 41.58 23.13 103.45
C GLU A 245 42.89 23.51 104.17
N MET A 246 43.98 23.72 103.42
CA MET A 246 45.24 24.20 103.99
C MET A 246 45.08 25.57 104.65
N LYS A 247 44.30 26.47 104.06
CA LYS A 247 44.02 27.80 104.64
C LYS A 247 43.18 27.70 105.91
N ASP A 248 42.20 26.81 105.97
CA ASP A 248 41.41 26.57 107.18
C ASP A 248 42.25 25.98 108.32
N GLN A 249 43.16 25.05 108.00
CA GLN A 249 44.10 24.52 108.99
C GLN A 249 45.00 25.61 109.56
N GLU A 250 45.55 26.48 108.71
CA GLU A 250 46.36 27.61 109.15
C GLU A 250 45.56 28.63 109.97
N MET A 251 44.33 28.95 109.53
CA MET A 251 43.40 29.78 110.28
C MET A 251 43.10 29.21 111.67
N ASN A 252 42.93 27.89 111.78
CA ASN A 252 42.72 27.23 113.07
C ASN A 252 43.96 27.29 113.96
N ARG A 253 45.18 27.21 113.41
CA ARG A 253 46.43 27.44 114.16
C ARG A 253 46.48 28.87 114.70
N VAL A 254 46.17 29.86 113.86
CA VAL A 254 46.12 31.27 114.26
C VAL A 254 45.07 31.49 115.37
N LYS A 255 43.87 30.92 115.25
CA LYS A 255 42.83 30.98 116.29
C LYS A 255 43.29 30.38 117.61
N LYS A 256 43.95 29.21 117.59
CA LYS A 256 44.51 28.58 118.81
C LYS A 256 45.59 29.45 119.45
N LEU A 257 46.50 30.01 118.64
CA LEU A 257 47.53 30.90 119.14
C LEU A 257 46.92 32.16 119.78
N ALA A 258 45.94 32.79 119.12
CA ALA A 258 45.22 33.93 119.68
C ALA A 258 44.52 33.60 121.01
N GLN A 259 43.89 32.42 121.11
CA GLN A 259 43.28 31.96 122.37
C GLN A 259 44.32 31.74 123.47
N ASN A 260 45.48 31.16 123.16
CA ASN A 260 46.57 30.96 124.13
C ASN A 260 47.06 32.31 124.66
N ILE A 261 47.29 33.30 123.77
CA ILE A 261 47.70 34.66 124.17
C ILE A 261 46.65 35.29 125.08
N LEU A 262 45.36 35.13 124.79
CA LEU A 262 44.29 35.64 125.65
C LEU A 262 44.26 34.92 127.01
N ASN A 263 44.48 33.61 127.05
CA ASN A 263 44.55 32.84 128.30
C ASN A 263 45.73 33.26 129.15
N GLU A 264 46.94 33.34 128.58
CA GLU A 264 48.15 33.81 129.25
C GLU A 264 47.94 35.23 129.81
N ARG A 265 47.39 36.13 129.00
CA ARG A 265 47.02 37.48 129.46
C ARG A 265 46.03 37.43 130.63
N THR A 266 45.00 36.59 130.55
CA THR A 266 44.00 36.45 131.60
C THR A 266 44.62 35.90 132.90
N GLU A 267 45.55 34.94 132.80
CA GLU A 267 46.29 34.40 133.95
C GLU A 267 47.15 35.46 134.61
N VAL A 268 47.86 36.27 133.81
CA VAL A 268 48.66 37.40 134.29
C VAL A 268 47.77 38.45 134.96
N GLU A 269 46.64 38.81 134.34
CA GLU A 269 45.66 39.75 134.91
C GLU A 269 45.12 39.23 136.26
N ARG A 270 44.76 37.95 136.36
CA ARG A 270 44.33 37.33 137.63
C ARG A 270 45.44 37.33 138.68
N PHE A 271 46.66 36.95 138.31
CA PHE A 271 47.81 36.98 139.21
C PHE A 271 48.02 38.37 139.81
N PHE A 272 47.94 39.43 138.99
CA PHE A 272 48.06 40.80 139.50
C PHE A 272 46.91 41.19 140.42
N LEU A 273 45.66 40.82 140.12
CA LEU A 273 44.52 41.07 141.00
C LEU A 273 44.65 40.33 142.34
N ASP A 274 45.06 39.07 142.32
CA ASP A 274 45.28 38.27 143.52
C ASP A 274 46.44 38.82 144.36
N ALA A 275 47.53 39.25 143.72
CA ALA A 275 48.65 39.88 144.40
C ALA A 275 48.23 41.20 145.06
N LEU A 276 47.44 42.03 144.37
CA LEU A 276 46.91 43.28 144.93
C LEU A 276 45.97 43.02 146.11
N GLU A 277 45.08 42.02 146.02
CA GLU A 277 44.21 41.64 147.12
C GLU A 277 45.01 41.06 148.30
N HIS A 278 46.04 40.24 148.04
CA HIS A 278 46.94 39.74 149.08
C HIS A 278 47.65 40.88 149.82
N VAL A 279 48.24 41.84 149.08
CA VAL A 279 48.90 43.03 149.67
C VAL A 279 47.89 43.83 150.50
N LYS A 280 46.68 44.02 150.00
CA LYS A 280 45.61 44.70 150.74
C LYS A 280 45.25 43.97 152.04
N GLN A 281 45.12 42.65 152.03
CA GLN A 281 44.86 41.85 153.23
C GLN A 281 46.03 41.88 154.22
N GLU A 282 47.27 41.90 153.72
CA GLU A 282 48.47 42.04 154.52
C GLU A 282 48.55 43.42 155.19
N ILE A 283 48.23 44.50 154.47
CA ILE A 283 48.13 45.85 155.02
C ILE A 283 47.06 45.90 156.13
N ILE A 284 45.86 45.33 155.88
CA ILE A 284 44.79 45.26 156.88
C ILE A 284 45.26 44.50 158.13
N SER A 285 45.90 43.35 157.94
CA SER A 285 46.41 42.49 159.02
C SER A 285 47.54 43.17 159.81
N SER A 286 48.48 43.81 159.11
CA SER A 286 49.59 44.59 159.68
C SER A 286 49.07 45.76 160.52
N ARG A 287 48.10 46.54 160.01
CA ARG A 287 47.43 47.61 160.76
C ARG A 287 46.75 47.09 162.01
N LYS A 288 46.04 45.96 161.92
CA LYS A 288 45.38 45.30 163.06
C LYS A 288 46.41 44.81 164.10
N HIS A 289 47.51 44.21 163.66
CA HIS A 289 48.59 43.75 164.53
C HIS A 289 49.30 44.91 165.21
N TYR A 290 49.68 45.96 164.47
CA TYR A 290 50.29 47.18 165.00
C TYR A 290 49.41 47.79 166.08
N LYS A 291 48.10 47.92 165.81
CA LYS A 291 47.14 48.40 166.81
C LYS A 291 47.16 47.58 168.10
N LYS A 292 47.14 46.25 168.00
CA LYS A 292 47.19 45.35 169.17
C LYS A 292 48.53 45.46 169.92
N LYS A 293 49.65 45.53 169.20
CA LYS A 293 51.00 45.65 169.79
C LYS A 293 51.18 46.99 170.49
N ALA A 294 50.75 48.09 169.87
CA ALA A 294 50.74 49.42 170.49
C ALA A 294 49.85 49.46 171.74
N GLN A 295 48.70 48.77 171.71
CA GLN A 295 47.80 48.63 172.86
C GLN A 295 48.45 47.87 174.02
N ASN A 296 49.05 46.72 173.73
CA ASN A 296 49.76 45.92 174.72
C ASN A 296 50.99 46.66 175.30
N ALA A 297 51.75 47.37 174.46
CA ALA A 297 52.91 48.14 174.89
C ALA A 297 52.50 49.31 175.80
N TYR A 298 51.41 50.01 175.48
CA TYR A 298 50.85 51.06 176.32
C TYR A 298 50.40 50.52 177.69
N TYR A 299 49.62 49.44 177.71
CA TYR A 299 49.19 48.83 178.97
C TYR A 299 50.35 48.27 179.79
N ARG A 300 51.37 47.66 179.16
CA ARG A 300 52.57 47.20 179.85
C ARG A 300 53.30 48.36 180.52
N LYS A 301 53.55 49.47 179.80
CA LYS A 301 54.14 50.68 180.39
C LYS A 301 53.29 51.25 181.53
N MET A 302 51.97 51.21 181.40
CA MET A 302 51.06 51.66 182.46
C MET A 302 51.17 50.78 183.72
N MET A 303 51.30 49.46 183.56
CA MET A 303 51.52 48.53 184.68
C MET A 303 52.92 48.67 185.31
N GLU A 304 53.97 48.87 184.51
CA GLU A 304 55.33 49.13 185.00
C GLU A 304 55.41 50.43 185.81
N ALA A 305 54.70 51.47 185.38
CA ALA A 305 54.58 52.73 186.11
C ALA A 305 53.81 52.56 187.44
N CYS A 306 52.72 51.79 187.45
CA CYS A 306 52.02 51.44 188.69
C CYS A 306 52.91 50.68 189.69
N ALA A 307 53.86 49.88 189.21
CA ALA A 307 54.83 49.17 190.04
C ALA A 307 56.03 50.04 190.49
N GLY A 308 56.01 51.35 190.18
CA GLY A 308 57.04 52.32 190.56
C GLY A 308 58.35 52.21 189.75
N LYS A 309 58.39 51.41 188.68
CA LYS A 309 59.60 51.15 187.89
C LYS A 309 59.82 52.14 186.74
N ALA A 310 58.81 52.95 186.39
CA ALA A 310 58.85 53.92 185.29
C ALA A 310 57.80 55.04 185.50
N GLU A 311 57.85 56.09 184.69
CA GLU A 311 56.81 57.13 184.66
C GLU A 311 55.56 56.68 183.89
N PHE A 312 54.39 57.22 184.26
CA PHE A 312 53.13 56.93 183.60
C PHE A 312 53.14 57.38 182.12
N PRO A 313 52.79 56.51 181.16
CA PRO A 313 52.76 56.88 179.74
C PRO A 313 51.64 57.90 179.46
N LYS A 314 51.88 58.84 178.53
CA LYS A 314 50.86 59.79 178.03
C LYS A 314 49.64 59.02 177.50
N ILE A 315 48.43 59.46 177.86
CA ILE A 315 47.17 58.81 177.49
C ILE A 315 47.14 58.56 175.98
N LYS A 316 46.98 57.30 175.59
CA LYS A 316 46.89 56.86 174.19
C LYS A 316 45.52 56.23 173.91
N THR A 317 44.87 56.65 172.84
CA THR A 317 43.54 56.15 172.47
C THR A 317 43.61 55.09 171.36
N PHE A 318 42.86 54.00 171.54
CA PHE A 318 42.79 52.87 170.59
C PHE A 318 41.44 52.76 169.87
N LYS A 319 40.50 53.66 170.17
CA LYS A 319 39.23 53.81 169.45
C LYS A 319 39.35 54.99 168.50
N GLY A 320 38.85 54.83 167.26
CA GLY A 320 38.92 55.86 166.21
C GLY A 320 37.99 57.04 166.49
N ASN A 321 38.40 57.91 167.41
CA ASN A 321 37.71 59.18 167.69
C ASN A 321 38.53 60.33 167.11
N ILE A 322 37.88 61.16 166.28
CA ILE A 322 38.47 62.28 165.53
C ILE A 322 39.09 63.34 166.45
N ASN A 323 38.57 63.48 167.68
CA ASN A 323 39.02 64.52 168.63
C ASN A 323 40.14 64.07 169.57
N SER A 324 40.65 62.84 169.44
CA SER A 324 41.82 62.41 170.21
C SER A 324 43.06 63.07 169.63
N THR A 325 43.95 63.63 170.46
CA THR A 325 45.25 64.22 170.06
C THR A 325 46.40 63.21 170.03
N ASN A 326 46.25 62.03 170.65
CA ASN A 326 47.28 60.97 170.71
C ASN A 326 46.63 59.59 170.47
N SER A 327 46.47 59.23 169.20
CA SER A 327 45.73 58.04 168.74
C SER A 327 46.61 57.17 167.85
N VAL A 328 46.51 55.85 168.01
CA VAL A 328 47.20 54.87 167.15
C VAL A 328 46.85 55.03 165.67
N TYR A 329 45.66 55.54 165.36
CA TYR A 329 45.26 55.79 163.97
C TYR A 329 46.05 56.93 163.33
N ARG A 330 46.47 57.94 164.11
CA ARG A 330 47.34 59.02 163.61
C ARG A 330 48.73 58.49 163.29
N ASP A 331 49.26 57.59 164.11
CA ASP A 331 50.55 56.93 163.84
C ASP A 331 50.51 56.13 162.51
N LEU A 332 49.36 55.50 162.20
CA LEU A 332 49.17 54.77 160.95
C LEU A 332 49.02 55.71 159.73
N GLU A 333 48.31 56.84 159.87
CA GLU A 333 48.20 57.87 158.82
C GLU A 333 49.53 58.59 158.57
N GLU A 334 50.31 58.85 159.61
CA GLU A 334 51.63 59.47 159.51
C GLU A 334 52.65 58.51 158.88
N ALA A 335 52.56 57.20 159.18
CA ALA A 335 53.31 56.18 158.47
C ALA A 335 52.90 56.09 156.98
N GLU A 336 51.62 56.23 156.63
CA GLU A 336 51.18 56.33 155.23
C GLU A 336 51.77 57.55 154.51
N LYS A 337 51.94 58.69 155.19
CA LYS A 337 52.58 59.88 154.61
C LYS A 337 54.09 59.73 154.38
N CYS A 338 54.76 58.80 155.08
CA CYS A 338 56.20 58.55 154.96
C CYS A 338 56.59 57.59 153.83
N TYR A 339 55.63 57.07 153.06
CA TYR A 339 55.87 56.12 151.95
C TYR A 339 55.33 56.61 150.59
N TRP A 340 55.17 57.93 150.42
CA TRP A 340 54.92 58.58 149.13
C TRP A 340 56.07 59.52 148.76
#